data_AF-C5LWT5-F1
#
_entry.id   AF-C5LWT5-F1
#
_cell.length_a   1.000
_cell.length_b   1.000
_cell.length_c   1.000
_cell.angle_alpha   90.00
_cell.angle_beta   90.00
_cell.angle_gamma   90.00
#
_symmetry.space_group_name_H-M   'P 1'
#
loop_
_entity.id
_entity.type
_entity.pdbx_description
1 polymer ?
#
loop_
_entity_poly.entity_id
_entity_poly.type
_entity_poly.pdbx_seq_one_letter_code
_entity_poly.pdbx_strand_id
1 'polypeptide(L)' 'ARDGTPYCISHGGGRRCEVLECTKSAVGSSERCKAHGGGRRCTVDGCTTAARPGPLQLCQKHGGKEPRRA' A
#
# COMPACT_ATOMS: atom_id res chain seq x y z
N ALA A 1 13.79 -6.16 16.92
CA ALA A 1 14.24 -4.96 16.19
C ALA A 1 13.43 -4.87 14.91
N ARG A 2 12.69 -3.77 14.70
CA ARG A 2 12.03 -3.48 13.42
C ARG A 2 12.78 -2.29 12.85
N ASP A 3 13.78 -2.58 12.03
CA ASP A 3 14.21 -1.79 10.86
C ASP A 3 13.55 -0.41 10.77
N GLY A 4 14.05 0.53 11.56
CA GLY A 4 13.46 1.86 11.72
C GLY A 4 14.56 2.86 11.98
N THR A 5 15.06 3.47 10.91
CA THR A 5 15.80 4.73 10.99
C THR A 5 15.02 5.74 11.83
N PRO A 6 15.66 6.69 12.55
CA PRO A 6 15.01 7.63 13.48
C PRO A 6 14.05 8.63 12.81
N TYR A 7 13.80 8.48 11.51
CA TYR A 7 12.93 9.33 10.72
C TYR A 7 11.50 8.76 10.71
N CYS A 8 10.50 9.62 10.53
CA CYS A 8 9.13 9.17 10.30
C CYS A 8 8.88 8.89 8.81
N ILE A 9 7.76 8.25 8.46
CA ILE A 9 7.38 7.87 7.08
C ILE A 9 7.46 9.03 6.08
N SER A 10 7.09 10.22 6.53
CA SER A 10 7.17 11.45 5.75
C SER A 10 8.59 12.00 5.61
N HIS A 11 9.48 11.69 6.56
CA HIS A 11 10.88 12.12 6.58
C HIS A 11 11.86 11.00 6.15
N GLY A 12 11.36 9.95 5.48
CA GLY A 12 12.18 8.88 4.92
C GLY A 12 12.37 7.64 5.81
N GLY A 13 11.64 7.56 6.93
CA GLY A 13 11.64 6.39 7.80
C GLY A 13 10.48 5.45 7.53
N GLY A 14 10.78 4.33 6.91
CA GLY A 14 9.82 3.30 6.58
C GLY A 14 10.52 2.19 5.82
N ARG A 15 9.85 1.05 5.67
CA ARG A 15 10.40 -0.07 4.90
C ARG A 15 10.59 0.36 3.45
N ARG A 16 11.75 0.05 2.86
CA ARG A 16 11.99 0.25 1.43
C ARG A 16 11.47 -0.93 0.64
N CYS A 17 11.17 -0.68 -0.63
CA CYS A 17 10.86 -1.76 -1.55
C CYS A 17 12.05 -2.73 -1.64
N GLU A 18 11.79 -4.01 -1.49
CA GLU A 18 12.79 -5.08 -1.56
C GLU A 18 13.37 -5.27 -2.97
N VAL A 19 12.67 -4.75 -4.00
CA VAL A 19 13.16 -4.79 -5.38
C VAL A 19 14.46 -4.01 -5.50
N LEU A 20 15.50 -4.68 -6.01
CA LEU A 20 16.80 -4.10 -6.31
C LEU A 20 16.64 -2.83 -7.15
N GLU A 21 17.41 -1.80 -6.82
CA GLU A 21 17.37 -0.47 -7.46
C GLU A 21 16.05 0.31 -7.27
N CYS A 22 15.09 -0.20 -6.49
CA CYS A 22 13.88 0.54 -6.19
C CYS A 22 14.07 1.48 -4.99
N THR A 23 14.11 2.78 -5.25
CA THR A 23 14.17 3.82 -4.21
C THR A 23 12.82 4.13 -3.57
N LYS A 24 11.74 3.48 -4.01
CA LYS A 24 10.38 3.73 -3.51
C LYS A 24 10.18 3.06 -2.16
N SER A 25 9.43 3.73 -1.28
CA SER A 25 8.99 3.16 -0.01
C SER A 25 8.01 2.02 -0.23
N ALA A 26 8.15 0.97 0.58
CA ALA A 26 7.17 -0.07 0.66
C ALA A 26 5.88 0.47 1.28
N VAL A 27 4.74 -0.07 0.85
CA VAL A 27 3.43 0.46 1.25
C VAL A 27 2.79 -0.45 2.28
N GLY A 28 2.48 0.12 3.45
CA GLY A 28 1.81 -0.58 4.54
C GLY A 28 2.69 -1.69 5.13
N SER A 29 2.12 -2.88 5.31
CA SER A 29 2.81 -4.05 5.85
C SER A 29 3.57 -4.86 4.79
N SER A 30 3.49 -4.47 3.51
CA SER A 30 4.19 -5.13 2.41
C SER A 30 5.66 -4.72 2.39
N GLU A 31 6.50 -5.55 1.77
CA GLU A 31 7.93 -5.26 1.54
C GLU A 31 8.19 -4.65 0.16
N ARG A 32 7.13 -4.34 -0.59
CA ARG A 32 7.20 -3.78 -1.94
C ARG A 32 6.48 -2.44 -2.01
N CYS A 33 6.88 -1.60 -2.95
CA CYS A 33 6.21 -0.33 -3.23
C CYS A 33 4.94 -0.56 -4.07
N LYS A 34 4.09 0.47 -4.19
CA LYS A 34 2.84 0.41 -4.97
C LYS A 34 3.00 -0.14 -6.39
N ALA A 35 4.11 0.21 -7.06
CA ALA A 35 4.40 -0.26 -8.41
C ALA A 35 4.79 -1.75 -8.45
N HIS A 36 5.55 -2.20 -7.45
CA HIS A 36 6.00 -3.59 -7.32
C HIS A 36 5.02 -4.47 -6.51
N GLY A 37 3.76 -4.05 -6.41
CA GLY A 37 2.71 -4.84 -5.77
C GLY A 37 2.52 -4.63 -4.27
N GLY A 38 3.10 -3.57 -3.72
CA GLY A 38 2.90 -3.12 -2.35
C GLY A 38 1.53 -2.53 -2.08
N GLY A 39 1.04 -2.75 -0.87
CA GLY A 39 -0.28 -2.29 -0.42
C GLY A 39 -1.38 -3.31 -0.68
N ARG A 40 -2.59 -3.00 -0.20
CA ARG A 40 -3.74 -3.89 -0.32
C ARG A 40 -4.22 -3.91 -1.78
N ARG A 41 -4.45 -5.09 -2.35
CA ARG A 41 -5.07 -5.25 -3.68
C ARG A 41 -6.54 -5.53 -3.53
N CYS A 42 -7.30 -5.20 -4.57
CA CYS A 42 -8.72 -5.52 -4.64
C CYS A 42 -8.93 -7.02 -4.43
N THR A 43 -9.82 -7.40 -3.53
CA THR A 43 -10.16 -8.83 -3.29
C THR A 43 -11.00 -9.44 -4.41
N VAL A 44 -11.42 -8.66 -5.40
CA VAL A 44 -12.23 -9.14 -6.53
C VAL A 44 -11.38 -10.01 -7.44
N ASP A 45 -11.91 -11.18 -7.78
CA ASP A 45 -11.29 -12.14 -8.68
C ASP A 45 -10.94 -11.50 -10.04
N GLY A 46 -9.71 -11.71 -10.50
CA GLY A 46 -9.19 -11.07 -11.72
C GLY A 46 -8.84 -9.57 -11.60
N CYS A 47 -9.04 -8.93 -10.44
CA CYS A 47 -8.71 -7.52 -10.26
C CYS A 47 -7.31 -7.30 -9.67
N THR A 48 -6.38 -6.83 -10.50
CA THR A 48 -5.02 -6.46 -10.06
C THR A 48 -4.92 -5.02 -9.55
N THR A 49 -6.03 -4.29 -9.49
CA THR A 49 -6.05 -2.88 -9.08
C THR A 49 -5.80 -2.75 -7.57
N ALA A 50 -5.07 -1.71 -7.17
CA ALA A 50 -4.89 -1.38 -5.77
C ALA A 50 -6.23 -1.08 -5.08
N ALA A 51 -6.43 -1.67 -3.91
CA ALA A 51 -7.57 -1.36 -3.06
C ALA A 51 -7.41 0.06 -2.50
N ARG A 52 -8.54 0.72 -2.27
CA ARG A 52 -8.58 1.99 -1.57
C ARG A 52 -8.33 1.76 -0.07
N PRO A 53 -7.74 2.74 0.63
CA PRO A 53 -7.68 2.70 2.09
C PRO A 53 -9.11 2.65 2.64
N GLY A 54 -9.40 1.64 3.47
CA GLY A 54 -10.73 1.38 4.00
C GLY A 54 -10.87 -0.08 4.46
N PRO A 55 -11.98 -0.45 5.12
CA PRO A 55 -12.16 -1.80 5.64
C PRO A 55 -12.29 -2.85 4.52
N LEU A 56 -12.95 -2.49 3.43
CA LEU A 56 -13.46 -3.43 2.43
C LEU A 56 -12.41 -4.03 1.48
N GLN A 57 -11.17 -3.52 1.42
CA GLN A 57 -10.14 -4.00 0.47
C GLN A 57 -10.62 -4.07 -1.00
N LEU A 58 -11.38 -3.06 -1.43
CA LEU A 58 -11.90 -2.96 -2.80
C LEU A 58 -11.27 -1.78 -3.53
N CYS A 59 -11.12 -1.89 -4.85
CA CYS A 59 -10.70 -0.76 -5.67
C CYS A 59 -11.89 0.18 -5.95
N GLN A 60 -11.62 1.34 -6.54
CA GLN A 60 -12.68 2.32 -6.86
C GLN A 60 -13.77 1.72 -7.77
N LYS A 61 -13.41 0.85 -8.72
CA LYS A 61 -14.38 0.20 -9.62
C LYS A 61 -15.24 -0.83 -8.90
N HIS A 62 -14.68 -1.51 -7.91
CA HIS A 62 -15.35 -2.58 -7.16
C HIS A 62 -15.96 -2.11 -5.83
N GLY A 63 -16.26 -0.82 -5.69
CA GLY A 63 -16.99 -0.33 -4.52
C GLY A 63 -16.12 0.12 -3.33
N GLY A 64 -14.80 0.22 -3.49
CA GLY A 64 -13.90 0.84 -2.51
C GLY A 64 -14.05 2.35 -2.34
N LYS A 65 -15.17 2.93 -2.79
CA LYS A 65 -15.53 4.32 -2.48
C LYS A 65 -16.08 4.29 -1.05
N GLU A 66 -15.39 4.95 -0.13
CA GLU A 66 -15.90 5.14 1.23
C GLU A 66 -17.32 5.69 1.13
N PRO A 67 -18.32 5.12 1.85
CA PRO A 67 -19.63 5.73 1.91
C PRO A 67 -19.43 7.15 2.43
N ARG A 68 -19.87 8.15 1.67
CA ARG A 68 -19.78 9.54 2.10
C ARG A 68 -20.50 9.61 3.44
N ARG A 69 -19.74 9.82 4.52
CA ARG A 69 -20.29 10.02 5.86
C ARG A 69 -21.31 11.16 5.74
N ALA A 70 -22.56 10.86 6.09
CA ALA A 70 -23.64 11.83 6.15
C ALA A 70 -23.45 12.75 7.35
#